data_AF-A0A0R3X1H7-F1
#
_entry.id   AF-A0A0R3X1H7-F1
#
_cell.length_a   1.000
_cell.length_b   1.000
_cell.length_c   1.000
_cell.angle_alpha   90.00
_cell.angle_beta   90.00
_cell.angle_gamma   90.00
#
_symmetry.space_group_name_H-M   'P 1'
#
loop_
_entity.id
_entity.type
_entity.pdbx_description
1 polymer ?
#
loop_
_entity_poly.entity_id
_entity_poly.type
_entity_poly.pdbx_seq_one_letter_code
_entity_poly.pdbx_strand_id
1 'polypeptide(L)'
;MAGRQRKDEPLSYKQEFLRFCQTTTIRGVSRIVNSPNKGIRSLWLTFVISLYIGLFTCMIILASQYFDYDVIHPPRVLRDTPSPFPSLTLCNLRPLSPPGIKRIRQLQFRDPRDFAKNLNEFAAGLYFYRNRSHDYELVSSAISMGGYLESLPKGSSYSLGHLQNETVIQCMVSESFNLCVPYIYLTGNPISNPIALSTTLK
;
A
#
# COMPACT_ATOMS: atom_id res chain seq x y z
N MET A 1 -75.58 -17.65 -54.53
CA MET A 1 -74.88 -16.35 -54.42
C MET A 1 -73.61 -16.59 -53.63
N ALA A 2 -72.49 -16.12 -54.16
CA ALA A 2 -71.16 -16.68 -53.94
C ALA A 2 -70.58 -16.45 -52.53
N GLY A 3 -70.21 -17.54 -51.86
CA GLY A 3 -69.40 -17.55 -50.66
C GLY A 3 -67.99 -17.02 -50.94
N ARG A 4 -67.61 -15.97 -50.21
CA ARG A 4 -66.35 -15.25 -50.39
C ARG A 4 -65.19 -16.12 -49.89
N GLN A 5 -64.31 -16.44 -50.83
CA GLN A 5 -63.06 -17.17 -50.69
C GLN A 5 -62.22 -16.67 -49.50
N ARG A 6 -61.92 -17.57 -48.54
CA ARG A 6 -60.82 -17.42 -47.57
C ARG A 6 -59.53 -17.69 -48.35
N LYS A 7 -58.81 -16.64 -48.72
CA LYS A 7 -57.43 -16.75 -49.21
C LYS A 7 -56.53 -16.93 -47.99
N ASP A 8 -55.94 -18.12 -47.87
CA ASP A 8 -54.80 -18.36 -46.99
C ASP A 8 -53.57 -17.66 -47.60
N GLU A 9 -53.43 -16.37 -47.30
CA GLU A 9 -52.26 -15.55 -47.65
C GLU A 9 -51.18 -15.80 -46.58
N PRO A 10 -49.91 -16.06 -46.93
CA PRO A 10 -48.89 -16.40 -45.95
C PRO A 10 -48.78 -15.25 -44.95
N LEU A 11 -49.00 -15.57 -43.66
CA LEU A 11 -48.93 -14.62 -42.55
C LEU A 11 -47.61 -13.86 -42.67
N SER A 12 -47.70 -12.61 -43.12
CA SER A 12 -46.52 -11.85 -43.52
C SER A 12 -45.67 -11.62 -42.28
N TYR A 13 -44.40 -12.05 -42.27
CA TYR A 13 -43.47 -11.88 -41.13
C TYR A 13 -43.47 -10.47 -40.53
N LYS A 14 -43.79 -9.46 -41.36
CA LYS A 14 -43.97 -8.07 -40.94
C LYS A 14 -45.15 -7.88 -39.98
N GLN A 15 -46.28 -8.53 -40.19
CA GLN A 15 -47.45 -8.46 -39.30
C GLN A 15 -47.16 -9.09 -37.94
N GLU A 16 -46.48 -10.23 -37.92
CA GLU A 16 -46.09 -10.88 -36.66
C GLU A 16 -45.05 -10.04 -35.91
N PHE A 17 -44.09 -9.44 -36.61
CA PHE A 17 -43.14 -8.50 -36.02
C PHE A 17 -43.81 -7.25 -35.45
N LEU A 18 -44.84 -6.71 -36.12
CA LEU A 18 -45.60 -5.57 -35.61
C LEU A 18 -46.42 -5.95 -34.38
N ARG A 19 -47.05 -7.12 -34.38
CA ARG A 19 -47.79 -7.67 -33.24
C ARG A 19 -46.86 -7.93 -32.05
N PHE A 20 -45.67 -8.47 -32.31
CA PHE A 20 -44.61 -8.62 -31.32
C PHE A 20 -44.22 -7.25 -30.75
N CYS A 21 -43.82 -6.29 -31.59
CA CYS A 21 -43.44 -4.94 -31.16
C CYS A 21 -44.52 -4.22 -30.33
N GLN A 22 -45.81 -4.48 -30.59
CA GLN A 22 -46.91 -3.93 -29.80
C GLN A 22 -47.12 -4.62 -28.45
N THR A 23 -46.84 -5.93 -28.37
CA THR A 23 -47.04 -6.75 -27.17
C THR A 23 -45.79 -6.90 -26.30
N THR A 24 -44.62 -6.47 -26.78
CA THR A 24 -43.41 -6.49 -25.94
C THR A 24 -43.55 -5.57 -24.73
N THR A 25 -42.86 -5.92 -23.65
CA THR A 25 -42.69 -5.07 -22.47
C THR A 25 -41.64 -3.97 -22.67
N ILE A 26 -41.03 -3.88 -23.85
CA ILE A 26 -39.99 -2.89 -24.15
C ILE A 26 -40.65 -1.51 -24.29
N ARG A 27 -40.44 -0.67 -23.27
CA ARG A 27 -40.97 0.70 -23.24
C ARG A 27 -40.45 1.49 -24.45
N GLY A 28 -41.36 2.12 -25.18
CA GLY A 28 -41.05 2.96 -26.35
C GLY A 28 -41.24 2.27 -27.70
N VAL A 29 -41.14 0.94 -27.78
CA VAL A 29 -41.31 0.20 -29.04
C VAL A 29 -42.74 0.27 -29.57
N SER A 30 -43.74 0.16 -28.69
CA SER A 30 -45.16 0.30 -29.08
C SER A 30 -45.47 1.71 -29.62
N ARG A 31 -44.78 2.76 -29.15
CA ARG A 31 -44.95 4.14 -29.64
C ARG A 31 -44.31 4.37 -31.01
N ILE A 32 -43.21 3.68 -31.32
CA ILE A 32 -42.56 3.72 -32.64
C ILE A 32 -43.47 3.11 -33.71
N VAL A 33 -44.17 2.02 -33.38
CA VAL A 33 -45.06 1.31 -34.30
C VAL A 33 -46.39 2.03 -34.51
N ASN A 34 -46.93 2.68 -33.48
CA ASN A 34 -48.25 3.33 -33.55
C ASN A 34 -48.22 4.79 -34.06
N SER A 35 -47.05 5.35 -34.36
CA SER A 35 -46.93 6.75 -34.79
C SER A 35 -47.14 6.91 -36.31
N PRO A 36 -48.14 7.70 -36.77
CA PRO A 36 -48.41 7.88 -38.19
C PRO A 36 -47.39 8.79 -38.91
N ASN A 37 -46.76 9.73 -38.18
CA ASN A 37 -45.82 10.69 -38.75
C ASN A 37 -44.38 10.16 -38.74
N LYS A 38 -43.72 10.20 -39.91
CA LYS A 38 -42.32 9.74 -40.09
C LYS A 38 -41.31 10.48 -39.19
N GLY A 39 -41.49 11.78 -38.97
CA GLY A 39 -40.62 12.59 -38.10
C GLY A 39 -40.70 12.19 -36.63
N ILE A 40 -41.92 12.05 -36.10
CA ILE A 40 -42.16 11.61 -34.71
C ILE A 40 -41.66 10.18 -34.49
N ARG A 41 -41.82 9.30 -35.47
CA ARG A 41 -41.30 7.94 -35.44
C ARG A 41 -39.77 7.91 -35.33
N SER A 42 -39.07 8.76 -36.09
CA SER A 42 -37.61 8.91 -36.01
C SER A 42 -37.17 9.41 -34.63
N LEU A 43 -37.88 10.40 -34.07
CA LEU A 43 -37.58 10.94 -32.74
C LEU A 43 -37.72 9.85 -31.65
N TRP A 44 -38.79 9.06 -31.68
CA TRP A 44 -38.96 7.93 -30.74
C TRP A 44 -37.88 6.86 -30.90
N LEU A 45 -37.47 6.57 -32.14
CA LEU A 45 -36.40 5.61 -32.41
C LEU A 45 -35.06 6.10 -31.83
N THR A 46 -34.68 7.35 -32.10
CA THR A 46 -33.45 7.95 -31.57
C THR A 46 -33.47 7.98 -30.05
N PHE A 47 -34.62 8.28 -29.43
CA PHE A 47 -34.75 8.28 -27.98
C PHE A 47 -34.55 6.88 -27.37
N VAL A 48 -35.16 5.85 -27.95
CA VAL A 48 -35.00 4.45 -27.49
C VAL A 48 -33.55 3.99 -27.66
N ILE A 49 -32.91 4.32 -28.79
CA ILE A 49 -31.50 3.99 -29.04
C ILE A 49 -30.59 4.69 -28.03
N SER A 50 -30.81 5.99 -27.77
CA SER A 50 -30.03 6.75 -26.80
C SER A 50 -30.13 6.17 -25.38
N LEU A 51 -31.34 5.80 -24.95
CA LEU A 51 -31.55 5.15 -23.67
C LEU A 51 -30.87 3.77 -23.60
N TYR A 52 -30.90 3.00 -24.68
CA TYR A 52 -30.23 1.69 -24.73
C TYR A 52 -28.71 1.83 -24.60
N ILE A 53 -28.11 2.79 -25.31
CA ILE A 53 -26.68 3.11 -25.21
C ILE A 53 -26.34 3.55 -23.78
N GLY A 54 -27.14 4.45 -23.19
CA GLY A 54 -26.93 4.91 -21.81
C GLY A 54 -26.97 3.77 -20.80
N LEU A 55 -27.96 2.88 -20.91
CA LEU A 55 -28.07 1.69 -20.05
C LEU A 55 -26.86 0.77 -20.19
N PHE A 56 -26.39 0.53 -21.42
CA PHE A 56 -25.23 -0.32 -21.67
C PHE A 56 -23.95 0.28 -21.08
N THR A 57 -23.74 1.59 -21.25
CA THR A 57 -22.61 2.30 -20.66
C THR A 57 -22.64 2.25 -19.13
N CYS A 58 -23.80 2.47 -18.51
CA CYS A 58 -23.95 2.32 -17.06
C CYS A 58 -23.61 0.90 -16.59
N MET A 59 -24.09 -0.12 -17.30
CA MET A 59 -23.78 -1.52 -16.99
C MET A 59 -22.27 -1.79 -17.04
N ILE A 60 -21.58 -1.29 -18.07
CA ILE A 60 -20.11 -1.44 -18.18
C ILE A 60 -19.40 -0.76 -17.01
N ILE A 61 -19.79 0.46 -16.66
CA ILE A 61 -19.16 1.18 -15.53
C ILE A 61 -19.35 0.41 -14.22
N LEU A 62 -20.57 -0.05 -13.93
CA LEU A 62 -20.85 -0.83 -12.73
C LEU A 62 -20.06 -2.15 -12.71
N ALA A 63 -19.96 -2.84 -13.84
CA ALA A 63 -19.18 -4.07 -13.94
C ALA A 63 -17.69 -3.80 -13.70
N SER A 64 -17.12 -2.75 -14.31
CA SER A 64 -15.73 -2.37 -14.08
C SER A 64 -15.46 -2.04 -12.62
N GLN A 65 -16.34 -1.28 -11.96
CA GLN A 65 -16.22 -0.98 -10.53
C GLN A 65 -16.31 -2.23 -9.65
N TYR A 66 -17.14 -3.21 -10.03
CA TYR A 66 -17.22 -4.48 -9.32
C TYR A 66 -15.93 -5.30 -9.46
N PHE A 67 -15.32 -5.31 -10.65
CA PHE A 67 -14.05 -6.00 -10.90
C PHE A 67 -12.82 -5.29 -10.33
N ASP A 68 -12.93 -4.01 -9.94
CA ASP A 68 -11.85 -3.29 -9.27
C ASP A 68 -11.69 -3.70 -7.81
N TYR A 69 -12.65 -4.48 -7.27
CA TYR A 69 -12.63 -5.00 -5.90
C TYR A 69 -12.31 -3.92 -4.85
N ASP A 70 -12.84 -2.71 -5.03
CA ASP A 70 -12.63 -1.60 -4.09
C ASP A 70 -13.25 -1.94 -2.72
N VAL A 71 -12.40 -2.36 -1.78
CA VAL A 71 -12.81 -2.64 -0.40
C VAL A 71 -12.72 -1.37 0.43
N ILE A 72 -13.86 -0.75 0.69
CA ILE A 72 -13.95 0.36 1.65
C ILE A 72 -13.89 -0.23 3.06
N HIS A 73 -12.76 -0.07 3.74
CA HIS A 73 -12.62 -0.40 5.16
C HIS A 73 -12.95 0.83 6.01
N PRO A 74 -14.17 0.95 6.58
CA PRO A 74 -14.47 2.04 7.50
C PRO A 74 -13.60 1.88 8.75
N PRO A 75 -12.80 2.90 9.13
CA PRO A 75 -12.01 2.84 10.35
C PRO A 75 -12.96 2.80 11.54
N ARG A 76 -13.06 1.64 12.20
CA ARG A 76 -13.78 1.50 13.47
C ARG A 76 -12.78 1.65 14.60
N VAL A 77 -12.91 2.73 15.37
CA VAL A 77 -12.14 2.92 16.59
C VAL A 77 -12.70 2.01 17.69
N LEU A 78 -12.06 0.86 17.88
CA LEU A 78 -12.44 -0.09 18.94
C LEU A 78 -11.78 0.38 20.24
N ARG A 79 -12.54 1.06 21.11
CA ARG A 79 -12.01 1.63 22.37
C ARG A 79 -11.90 0.61 23.51
N ASP A 80 -12.69 -0.45 23.48
CA ASP A 80 -12.93 -1.30 24.65
C ASP A 80 -12.38 -2.73 24.52
N THR A 81 -11.54 -3.00 23.51
CA THR A 81 -10.86 -4.30 23.40
C THR A 81 -9.51 -4.29 24.11
N PRO A 82 -9.24 -5.22 25.05
CA PRO A 82 -7.92 -5.36 25.65
C PRO A 82 -6.93 -5.77 24.57
N SER A 83 -6.09 -4.82 24.16
CA SER A 83 -4.98 -5.08 23.24
C SER A 83 -3.83 -5.72 24.03
N PRO A 84 -3.15 -6.76 23.51
CA PRO A 84 -1.88 -7.19 24.08
C PRO A 84 -0.92 -6.00 24.10
N PHE A 85 -0.09 -5.94 25.14
CA PHE A 85 0.96 -4.94 25.22
C PHE A 85 1.95 -5.15 24.05
N PRO A 86 2.32 -4.10 23.30
CA PRO A 86 3.19 -4.24 22.15
C PRO A 86 4.59 -4.67 22.57
N SER A 87 5.29 -5.39 21.69
CA SER A 87 6.72 -5.61 21.87
C SER A 87 7.46 -4.28 21.75
N LEU A 88 8.20 -3.90 22.79
CA LEU A 88 9.05 -2.71 22.77
C LEU A 88 10.48 -3.11 22.38
N THR A 89 10.99 -2.53 21.30
CA THR A 89 12.38 -2.69 20.88
C THR A 89 13.14 -1.41 21.23
N LEU A 90 14.16 -1.53 22.08
CA LEU A 90 15.01 -0.42 22.51
C LEU A 90 16.40 -0.55 21.88
N CYS A 91 16.84 0.52 21.22
CA CYS A 91 18.17 0.61 20.62
C CYS A 91 18.98 1.71 21.30
N ASN A 92 20.26 1.45 21.59
CA ASN A 92 21.16 2.50 22.06
C ASN A 92 21.60 3.39 20.89
N LEU A 93 21.67 4.71 21.11
CA LEU A 93 22.16 5.68 20.13
C LEU A 93 23.61 5.41 19.71
N ARG A 94 24.42 4.86 20.62
CA ARG A 94 25.78 4.41 20.33
C ARG A 94 25.78 2.90 20.11
N PRO A 95 26.24 2.40 18.95
CA PRO A 95 26.21 0.96 18.64
C PRO A 95 27.30 0.16 19.38
N LEU A 96 28.38 0.81 19.81
CA LEU A 96 29.51 0.19 20.52
C LEU A 96 29.61 0.72 21.94
N SER A 97 29.76 -0.20 22.88
CA SER A 97 29.98 0.15 24.28
C SER A 97 31.43 0.61 24.52
N PRO A 98 31.69 1.47 25.53
CA PRO A 98 33.05 1.80 25.94
C PRO A 98 33.96 0.57 26.20
N PRO A 99 33.51 -0.51 26.89
CA PRO A 99 34.30 -1.73 26.99
C PRO A 99 34.50 -2.43 25.63
N GLY A 100 33.49 -2.43 24.75
CA GLY A 100 33.61 -2.94 23.38
C GLY A 100 34.70 -2.24 22.57
N ILE A 101 34.78 -0.90 22.64
CA ILE A 101 35.85 -0.13 22.00
C ILE A 101 37.22 -0.49 22.57
N LYS A 102 37.34 -0.67 23.88
CA LYS A 102 38.60 -1.13 24.50
C LYS A 102 38.97 -2.53 23.99
N ARG A 103 38.00 -3.42 23.84
CA ARG A 103 38.19 -4.79 23.32
C ARG A 103 38.68 -4.78 21.86
N ILE A 104 38.11 -3.95 21.00
CA ILE A 104 38.55 -3.75 19.61
C ILE A 104 40.05 -3.40 19.59
N ARG A 105 40.48 -2.44 20.40
CA ARG A 105 41.90 -2.04 20.48
C ARG A 105 42.79 -3.14 21.05
N GLN A 106 42.34 -3.87 22.07
CA GLN A 106 43.08 -4.99 22.66
C GLN A 106 43.28 -6.14 21.67
N LEU A 107 42.24 -6.46 20.91
CA LEU A 107 42.26 -7.50 19.88
C LEU A 107 42.93 -7.03 18.57
N GLN A 108 43.43 -5.79 18.53
CA GLN A 108 44.02 -5.17 17.34
C GLN A 108 43.08 -5.21 16.13
N PHE A 109 41.77 -5.14 16.37
CA PHE A 109 40.77 -4.97 15.33
C PHE A 109 40.80 -3.54 14.83
N ARG A 110 40.49 -3.37 13.54
CA ARG A 110 40.45 -2.05 12.92
C ARG A 110 39.29 -1.24 13.50
N ASP A 111 39.52 0.03 13.81
CA ASP A 111 38.46 0.91 14.28
C ASP A 111 37.35 1.06 13.21
N PRO A 112 36.06 1.18 13.59
CA PRO A 112 34.96 1.29 12.64
C PRO A 112 35.11 2.45 11.65
N ARG A 113 35.72 3.56 12.11
CA ARG A 113 35.99 4.74 11.29
C ARG A 113 37.03 4.45 10.21
N ASP A 114 38.09 3.74 10.58
CA ASP A 114 39.15 3.35 9.65
C ASP A 114 38.66 2.28 8.68
N PHE A 115 37.83 1.35 9.13
CA PHE A 115 37.16 0.39 8.26
C PHE A 115 36.31 1.10 7.20
N ALA A 116 35.44 2.01 7.63
CA ALA A 116 34.58 2.77 6.73
C ALA A 116 35.40 3.62 5.73
N LYS A 117 36.48 4.26 6.20
CA LYS A 117 37.39 5.04 5.35
C LYS A 117 38.03 4.16 4.26
N ASN A 118 38.61 3.02 4.64
CA ASN A 118 39.28 2.13 3.70
C ASN A 118 38.30 1.51 2.69
N LEU A 119 37.10 1.10 3.13
CA LEU A 119 36.09 0.60 2.21
C LEU A 119 35.63 1.69 1.24
N ASN A 120 35.48 2.92 1.71
CA ASN A 120 35.07 4.04 0.86
C ASN A 120 36.14 4.36 -0.20
N GLU A 121 37.42 4.35 0.18
CA GLU A 121 38.53 4.51 -0.76
C GLU A 121 38.57 3.39 -1.80
N PHE A 122 38.35 2.14 -1.37
CA PHE A 122 38.25 0.99 -2.28
C PHE A 122 37.04 1.10 -3.23
N ALA A 123 35.87 1.47 -2.71
CA ALA A 123 34.66 1.67 -3.49
C ALA A 123 34.83 2.79 -4.53
N ALA A 124 35.43 3.92 -4.12
CA ALA A 124 35.77 5.01 -5.04
C ALA A 124 36.70 4.52 -6.16
N GLY A 125 37.68 3.66 -5.84
CA GLY A 125 38.56 3.08 -6.83
C GLY A 125 37.85 2.21 -7.87
N LEU A 126 36.84 1.43 -7.46
CA LEU A 126 36.00 0.63 -8.36
C LEU A 126 35.20 1.49 -9.34
N TYR A 127 34.68 2.62 -8.84
CA TYR A 127 33.92 3.56 -9.66
C TYR A 127 34.81 4.32 -10.65
N PHE A 128 35.87 4.97 -10.16
CA PHE A 128 36.70 5.87 -10.98
C PHE A 128 37.70 5.16 -11.90
N TYR A 129 38.34 4.07 -11.46
CA TYR A 129 39.43 3.46 -12.23
C TYR A 129 39.02 2.19 -12.99
N ARG A 130 37.94 1.51 -12.56
CA ARG A 130 37.50 0.24 -13.17
C ARG A 130 36.16 0.34 -13.88
N ASN A 131 35.45 1.47 -13.79
CA ASN A 131 34.12 1.69 -14.39
C ASN A 131 33.09 0.59 -14.04
N ARG A 132 33.17 0.04 -12.82
CA ARG A 132 32.33 -1.07 -12.35
C ARG A 132 31.28 -0.54 -11.36
N SER A 133 30.26 0.11 -11.91
CA SER A 133 29.18 0.77 -11.13
C SER A 133 28.40 -0.19 -10.24
N HIS A 134 28.11 -1.40 -10.73
CA HIS A 134 27.39 -2.43 -9.97
C HIS A 134 28.20 -2.92 -8.75
N ASP A 135 29.52 -3.11 -8.90
CA ASP A 135 30.38 -3.53 -7.79
C ASP A 135 30.53 -2.40 -6.75
N TYR A 136 30.53 -1.14 -7.20
CA TYR A 136 30.51 0.02 -6.30
C TYR A 136 29.25 0.03 -5.42
N GLU A 137 28.07 -0.20 -6.00
CA GLU A 137 26.81 -0.20 -5.24
C GLU A 137 26.83 -1.27 -4.14
N LEU A 138 27.25 -2.49 -4.50
CA LEU A 138 27.39 -3.59 -3.55
C LEU A 138 28.36 -3.26 -2.41
N VAL A 139 29.55 -2.74 -2.72
CA VAL A 139 30.57 -2.42 -1.70
C VAL A 139 30.16 -1.23 -0.84
N SER A 140 29.49 -0.22 -1.43
CA SER A 140 29.05 0.96 -0.70
C SER A 140 28.00 0.64 0.37
N SER A 141 27.15 -0.36 0.14
CA SER A 141 26.18 -0.86 1.13
C SER A 141 26.84 -1.46 2.39
N ALA A 142 28.08 -1.94 2.26
CA ALA A 142 28.87 -2.48 3.36
C ALA A 142 29.59 -1.40 4.19
N ILE A 143 29.57 -0.12 3.78
CA ILE A 143 30.09 1.03 4.55
C ILE A 143 29.11 1.41 5.66
N SER A 144 28.64 0.42 6.41
CA SER A 144 27.71 0.59 7.53
C SER A 144 28.25 -0.12 8.76
N MET A 145 27.72 0.22 9.92
CA MET A 145 28.06 -0.46 11.16
C MET A 145 27.73 -1.97 11.08
N GLY A 146 26.67 -2.34 10.37
CA GLY A 146 26.34 -3.74 10.09
C GLY A 146 27.43 -4.44 9.28
N GLY A 147 27.90 -3.80 8.20
CA GLY A 147 29.01 -4.33 7.39
C GLY A 147 30.32 -4.47 8.17
N TYR A 148 30.60 -3.55 9.09
CA TYR A 148 31.73 -3.68 10.01
C TYR A 148 31.59 -4.89 10.94
N LEU A 149 30.43 -5.09 11.56
CA LEU A 149 30.22 -6.20 12.50
C LEU A 149 30.23 -7.58 11.82
N GLU A 150 29.79 -7.67 10.56
CA GLU A 150 29.89 -8.88 9.74
C GLU A 150 31.33 -9.20 9.31
N SER A 151 32.19 -8.17 9.18
CA SER A 151 33.61 -8.36 8.85
C SER A 151 34.43 -8.97 10.00
N LEU A 152 33.90 -8.96 11.23
CA LEU A 152 34.58 -9.48 12.41
C LEU A 152 34.51 -11.01 12.50
N PRO A 153 35.44 -11.65 13.23
CA PRO A 153 35.38 -13.09 13.48
C PRO A 153 34.07 -13.49 14.17
N LYS A 154 33.51 -14.63 13.74
CA LYS A 154 32.25 -15.19 14.28
C LYS A 154 32.28 -15.22 15.81
N GLY A 155 31.22 -14.69 16.42
CA GLY A 155 31.05 -14.66 17.89
C GLY A 155 31.66 -13.43 18.59
N SER A 156 32.47 -12.62 17.92
CA SER A 156 33.07 -11.41 18.53
C SER A 156 32.07 -10.25 18.59
N SER A 157 31.21 -10.12 17.59
CA SER A 157 30.31 -8.97 17.40
C SER A 157 29.32 -8.78 18.56
N TYR A 158 28.81 -9.87 19.15
CA TYR A 158 27.88 -9.81 20.30
C TYR A 158 28.50 -9.18 21.55
N SER A 159 29.82 -9.33 21.74
CA SER A 159 30.51 -8.83 22.94
C SER A 159 30.86 -7.33 22.87
N LEU A 160 30.67 -6.69 21.72
CA LEU A 160 31.05 -5.29 21.48
C LEU A 160 29.91 -4.29 21.75
N GLY A 161 28.68 -4.78 21.85
CA GLY A 161 27.49 -3.99 22.12
C GLY A 161 27.36 -3.56 23.59
N HIS A 162 26.25 -2.89 23.89
CA HIS A 162 25.85 -2.55 25.26
C HIS A 162 25.14 -3.72 25.94
N LEU A 163 25.38 -3.90 27.24
CA LEU A 163 24.57 -4.78 28.07
C LEU A 163 23.22 -4.13 28.36
N GLN A 164 22.20 -4.95 28.67
CA GLN A 164 20.85 -4.48 28.96
C GLN A 164 20.80 -3.53 30.18
N ASN A 165 21.71 -3.69 31.14
CA ASN A 165 21.84 -2.81 32.31
C ASN A 165 22.62 -1.51 32.03
N GLU A 166 23.23 -1.37 30.85
CA GLU A 166 24.03 -0.21 30.43
C GLU A 166 23.36 0.61 29.32
N THR A 167 22.12 0.29 28.98
CA THR A 167 21.36 1.05 27.98
C THR A 167 21.06 2.44 28.51
N VAL A 168 21.60 3.46 27.83
CA VAL A 168 21.41 4.86 28.22
C VAL A 168 19.99 5.28 27.85
N ILE A 169 19.13 5.34 28.85
CA ILE A 169 17.87 6.06 28.75
C ILE A 169 18.23 7.54 28.83
N GLN A 170 18.14 8.25 27.70
CA GLN A 170 18.33 9.69 27.70
C GLN A 170 17.17 10.33 28.47
N CYS A 171 17.42 10.71 29.72
CA CYS A 171 16.50 11.53 30.49
C CYS A 171 16.73 13.00 30.14
N MET A 172 15.67 13.69 29.76
CA MET A 172 15.64 15.15 29.73
C MET A 172 15.21 15.66 31.11
N VAL A 173 16.08 16.42 31.77
CA VAL A 173 15.74 17.10 33.03
C VAL A 173 14.92 18.35 32.68
N SER A 174 13.68 18.40 33.12
CA SER A 174 12.84 19.60 33.06
C SER A 174 12.91 20.32 34.41
N GLU A 175 13.18 21.64 34.41
CA GLU A 175 13.40 22.47 35.61
C GLU A 175 12.24 22.47 36.62
N SER A 176 11.08 21.88 36.29
CA SER A 176 9.90 21.91 37.14
C SER A 176 9.59 20.58 37.85
N PHE A 177 10.16 19.45 37.42
CA PHE A 177 9.97 18.15 38.06
C PHE A 177 11.19 17.25 37.81
N ASN A 178 11.76 16.66 38.86
CA ASN A 178 12.76 15.58 38.77
C ASN A 178 12.12 14.27 38.24
N LEU A 179 11.56 14.30 37.03
CA LEU A 179 11.04 13.13 36.34
C LEU A 179 11.96 12.79 35.18
N CYS A 180 12.74 11.74 35.35
CA CYS A 180 13.47 11.08 34.27
C CYS A 180 12.44 10.39 33.36
N VAL A 181 11.98 11.06 32.29
CA VAL A 181 11.11 10.42 31.30
C VAL A 181 11.99 9.75 30.24
N PRO A 182 11.92 8.41 30.08
CA PRO A 182 12.58 7.73 28.96
C PRO A 182 11.99 8.23 27.64
N TYR A 183 12.78 8.92 26.82
CA TYR A 183 12.38 9.18 25.45
C TYR A 183 12.69 7.92 24.61
N ILE A 184 11.65 7.10 24.39
CA ILE A 184 11.72 5.97 23.46
C ILE A 184 11.35 6.52 22.08
N TYR A 185 12.34 6.64 21.18
CA TYR A 185 12.07 6.91 19.78
C TYR A 185 11.46 5.66 19.14
N LEU A 186 10.13 5.59 19.11
CA LEU A 186 9.40 4.61 18.31
C LEU A 186 9.55 5.01 16.84
N THR A 187 10.47 4.38 16.11
CA THR A 187 10.52 4.50 14.65
C THR A 187 9.37 3.67 14.06
N GLY A 188 8.16 4.21 14.12
CA GLY A 188 6.96 3.58 13.57
C GLY A 188 5.79 4.55 13.57
N ASN A 189 5.53 5.16 12.40
CA ASN A 189 4.39 6.02 12.02
C ASN A 189 4.03 7.22 12.95
N PRO A 190 3.80 8.43 12.40
CA PRO A 190 3.61 9.66 13.19
C PRO A 190 2.20 9.80 13.77
N ILE A 191 1.66 8.75 14.40
CA ILE A 191 0.30 8.77 14.97
C ILE A 191 0.27 8.07 16.33
N SER A 192 1.04 8.56 17.30
CA SER A 192 0.69 8.35 18.71
C SER A 192 1.43 9.35 19.59
N ASN A 193 0.67 10.07 20.40
CA ASN A 193 1.13 10.95 21.47
C ASN A 193 2.22 10.31 22.34
N PRO A 194 3.09 11.11 23.00
CA PRO A 194 4.11 10.60 23.90
C PRO A 194 3.47 9.77 25.02
N ILE A 195 3.75 8.47 25.02
CA ILE A 195 3.35 7.55 26.09
C ILE A 195 4.31 7.77 27.24
N ALA A 196 3.83 8.38 28.32
CA ALA A 196 4.58 8.47 29.57
C ALA A 196 4.69 7.06 30.18
N LEU A 197 5.84 6.41 29.97
CA LEU A 197 6.16 5.17 30.69
C LEU A 197 6.58 5.56 32.12
N SER A 198 5.68 5.35 33.09
CA SER A 198 6.06 5.35 34.51
C SER A 198 6.75 4.02 34.82
N THR A 199 8.05 3.95 34.55
CA THR A 199 8.88 2.82 35.01
C THR A 199 9.20 3.00 36.49
N THR A 200 8.39 2.38 37.34
CA THR A 200 8.85 2.01 38.69
C THR A 200 9.78 0.82 38.53
N LEU A 201 11.08 1.09 38.40
CA LEU A 201 12.14 0.08 38.51
C LEU A 201 12.13 -0.44 39.94
N LYS A 202 11.84 -1.74 40.10
CA LYS A 202 12.01 -2.49 41.34
C LYS A 202 13.22 -3.39 41.23
#